data_AF-A0A9W6N7X6-F1
#
_entry.id   AF-A0A9W6N7X6-F1
#
_cell.length_a   1.000
_cell.length_b   1.000
_cell.length_c   1.000
_cell.angle_alpha   90.00
_cell.angle_beta   90.00
_cell.angle_gamma   90.00
#
_symmetry.space_group_name_H-M   'P 1'
#
loop_
_entity.id
_entity.type
_entity.pdbx_description
1 polymer ?
#
loop_
_entity_poly.entity_id
_entity_poly.type
_entity_poly.pdbx_seq_one_letter_code
_entity_poly.pdbx_strand_id
1 'polypeptide(L)'
;MPFNEGFMTGHHENLIADEHVRPPSEKSFGLTFAVVFALLALWLWWRGHPVGAGVAGVASASFVGCAYLAPAALRPLNLVWLKFGLLLHKVVNPIIMGLLFFVVFTPMGYVMRRAGKDFLGLKRSPEATSYWVRRDPTLPLGSMKKQF
;
A
#
# COMPACT_ATOMS: atom_id res chain seq x y z
N MET A 1 -10.43 37.69 -39.33
CA MET A 1 -10.92 36.85 -38.22
C MET A 1 -9.78 36.67 -37.24
N PRO A 2 -9.91 37.02 -35.95
CA PRO A 2 -8.82 36.92 -34.99
C PRO A 2 -8.68 35.48 -34.47
N PHE A 3 -7.44 35.01 -34.38
CA PHE A 3 -7.07 33.78 -33.69
C PHE A 3 -7.30 33.98 -32.18
N ASN A 4 -8.22 33.22 -31.60
CA ASN A 4 -8.45 33.17 -30.16
C ASN A 4 -7.39 32.26 -29.54
N GLU A 5 -6.37 32.84 -28.90
CA GLU A 5 -5.38 32.09 -28.13
C GLU A 5 -5.99 31.61 -26.81
N GLY A 6 -6.66 30.46 -26.86
CA GLY A 6 -6.90 29.65 -25.68
C GLY A 6 -5.58 28.98 -25.27
N PHE A 7 -4.91 29.55 -24.28
CA PHE A 7 -3.72 28.98 -23.65
C PHE A 7 -4.11 27.68 -22.91
N MET A 8 -4.20 26.58 -23.65
CA MET A 8 -4.38 25.25 -23.08
C MET A 8 -3.06 24.79 -22.49
N THR A 9 -2.97 24.74 -21.17
CA THR A 9 -1.89 24.06 -20.45
C THR A 9 -1.95 22.57 -20.76
N GLY A 10 -1.20 22.14 -21.78
CA GLY A 10 -1.11 20.76 -22.27
C GLY A 10 -0.29 19.83 -21.36
N HIS A 11 -0.62 19.78 -20.07
CA HIS A 11 -0.15 18.71 -19.19
C HIS A 11 -1.26 17.68 -19.06
N HIS A 12 -1.13 16.55 -19.79
CA HIS A 12 -2.08 15.43 -19.75
C HIS A 12 -2.03 14.63 -18.42
N GLU A 13 -1.12 14.98 -17.52
CA GLU A 13 -0.89 14.28 -16.26
C GLU A 13 -1.33 15.14 -15.08
N ASN A 14 -2.38 14.68 -14.42
CA ASN A 14 -2.84 15.27 -13.17
C ASN A 14 -1.99 14.69 -12.03
N LEU A 15 -0.79 15.25 -11.83
CA LEU A 15 0.18 14.83 -10.80
C LEU A 15 -0.31 15.04 -9.37
N ILE A 16 -1.44 15.75 -9.23
CA ILE A 16 -2.18 15.97 -7.99
C ILE A 16 -3.54 15.27 -8.15
N ALA A 17 -3.52 13.98 -8.47
CA ALA A 17 -4.67 13.16 -8.13
C ALA A 17 -4.68 13.08 -6.61
N ASP A 18 -5.34 14.05 -5.96
CA ASP A 18 -5.73 13.96 -4.55
C ASP A 18 -6.66 12.75 -4.45
N GLU A 19 -6.08 11.57 -4.28
CA GLU A 19 -6.78 10.32 -4.01
C GLU A 19 -7.50 10.52 -2.68
N HIS A 20 -8.71 11.08 -2.77
CA HIS A 20 -9.58 11.29 -1.64
C HIS A 20 -9.95 9.92 -1.11
N VAL A 21 -9.26 9.48 -0.07
CA VAL A 21 -9.58 8.27 0.68
C VAL A 21 -10.98 8.44 1.24
N ARG A 22 -11.97 7.89 0.53
CA ARG A 22 -13.36 7.95 0.95
C ARG A 22 -13.49 7.11 2.21
N PRO A 23 -14.01 7.67 3.32
CA PRO A 23 -14.24 6.86 4.50
C PRO A 23 -15.16 5.69 4.14
N PRO A 24 -14.91 4.48 4.68
CA PRO A 24 -15.83 3.36 4.54
C PRO A 24 -17.25 3.78 4.97
N SER A 25 -18.28 3.21 4.35
CA SER A 25 -19.65 3.46 4.82
C SER A 25 -19.79 3.05 6.29
N GLU A 26 -20.50 3.84 7.08
CA GLU A 26 -20.75 3.62 8.50
C GLU A 26 -21.39 2.24 8.75
N LYS A 27 -22.20 1.76 7.79
CA LYS A 27 -22.81 0.43 7.81
C LYS A 27 -21.78 -0.67 7.65
N SER A 28 -20.83 -0.51 6.72
CA SER A 28 -19.76 -1.48 6.49
C SER A 28 -18.84 -1.59 7.71
N PHE A 29 -18.57 -0.47 8.38
CA PHE A 29 -17.83 -0.46 9.65
C PHE A 29 -18.59 -1.19 10.76
N GLY A 30 -19.88 -0.90 10.95
CA GLY A 30 -20.68 -1.63 11.96
C GLY A 30 -20.76 -3.13 11.67
N LEU A 31 -20.88 -3.52 10.40
CA LEU A 31 -20.96 -4.93 9.99
C LEU A 31 -19.64 -5.68 10.21
N THR A 32 -18.48 -5.08 9.90
CA THR A 32 -17.18 -5.74 10.13
C THR A 32 -16.97 -6.03 11.62
N PHE A 33 -17.27 -5.09 12.51
CA PHE A 33 -17.17 -5.32 13.95
C PHE A 33 -18.17 -6.35 14.45
N ALA A 34 -19.41 -6.34 13.94
CA ALA A 34 -20.39 -7.38 14.26
C ALA A 34 -19.88 -8.79 13.88
N VAL A 35 -19.32 -8.96 12.68
CA VAL A 35 -18.75 -10.24 12.25
C VAL A 35 -17.57 -10.65 13.14
N VAL A 36 -16.67 -9.73 13.49
CA VAL A 36 -15.54 -10.01 14.40
C VAL A 36 -16.03 -10.49 15.76
N PHE A 37 -17.00 -9.80 16.37
CA PHE A 37 -17.56 -10.19 17.66
C PHE A 37 -18.36 -11.50 17.57
N ALA A 38 -19.06 -11.77 16.47
CA ALA A 38 -19.75 -13.04 16.25
C ALA A 38 -18.77 -14.22 16.17
N LEU A 39 -17.67 -14.07 15.43
CA LEU A 39 -16.61 -15.09 15.37
C LEU A 39 -15.95 -15.29 16.74
N LEU A 40 -15.70 -14.21 17.48
CA LEU A 40 -15.17 -14.28 18.84
C LEU A 40 -16.14 -14.99 19.79
N ALA A 41 -17.44 -14.71 19.69
CA ALA A 41 -18.48 -15.35 20.49
C ALA A 41 -18.52 -16.86 20.20
N LEU A 42 -18.48 -17.26 18.93
CA LEU A 42 -18.45 -18.66 18.52
C LEU A 42 -17.19 -19.36 19.00
N TRP A 43 -16.04 -18.70 18.92
CA TRP A 43 -14.76 -19.24 19.38
C TRP A 43 -14.74 -19.42 20.91
N LEU A 44 -15.24 -18.44 21.68
CA LEU A 44 -15.35 -18.56 23.14
C LEU A 44 -16.38 -19.60 23.57
N TRP A 45 -17.47 -19.74 22.82
CA TRP A 45 -18.46 -20.78 23.03
C TRP A 45 -17.82 -22.16 22.88
N TRP A 46 -17.04 -22.36 21.82
CA TRP A 46 -16.33 -23.63 21.59
C TRP A 46 -15.25 -23.90 22.66
N ARG A 47 -14.66 -22.84 23.23
CA ARG A 47 -13.72 -22.94 24.36
C ARG A 47 -14.38 -23.19 25.72
N GLY A 48 -15.72 -23.27 25.79
CA GLY A 48 -16.45 -23.54 27.03
C GLY A 48 -16.54 -22.34 27.98
N HIS A 49 -16.40 -21.10 27.47
CA HIS A 49 -16.59 -19.87 28.24
C HIS A 49 -17.94 -19.22 27.92
N PRO A 50 -19.07 -19.71 28.49
CA PRO A 50 -20.42 -19.28 28.12
C PRO A 50 -20.69 -17.80 28.43
N VAL A 51 -20.14 -17.29 29.53
CA VAL A 51 -20.28 -15.87 29.91
C VAL A 51 -19.60 -14.97 28.87
N GLY A 52 -18.36 -15.28 28.49
CA GLY A 52 -17.64 -14.47 27.51
C GLY A 52 -18.22 -14.60 26.10
N ALA A 53 -18.76 -15.77 25.74
CA ALA A 53 -19.51 -15.96 24.50
C ALA A 53 -20.81 -15.11 24.48
N GLY A 54 -21.54 -15.05 25.59
CA GLY A 54 -22.73 -14.21 25.73
C GLY A 54 -22.42 -12.72 25.61
N VAL A 55 -21.36 -12.25 26.29
CA VAL A 55 -20.91 -10.85 26.19
C VAL A 55 -20.52 -10.48 24.76
N ALA A 56 -19.76 -11.34 24.08
CA ALA A 56 -19.38 -11.12 22.69
C ALA A 56 -20.60 -11.15 21.74
N GLY A 57 -21.58 -12.02 22.00
CA GLY A 57 -22.84 -12.07 21.26
C GLY A 57 -23.68 -10.80 21.41
N VAL A 58 -23.83 -10.29 22.63
CA VAL A 58 -24.53 -9.02 22.91
C VAL A 58 -23.80 -7.84 22.24
N ALA A 59 -22.47 -7.83 22.29
CA ALA A 59 -21.67 -6.82 21.60
C ALA A 59 -21.93 -6.87 20.08
N SER A 60 -21.90 -8.04 19.46
CA SER A 60 -22.24 -8.21 18.04
C SER A 60 -23.64 -7.68 17.71
N ALA A 61 -24.66 -8.06 18.48
CA ALA A 61 -26.03 -7.60 18.27
C ALA A 61 -26.18 -6.08 18.42
N SER A 62 -25.45 -5.49 19.37
CA SER A 62 -25.41 -4.04 19.60
C SER A 62 -24.80 -3.32 18.39
N PHE A 63 -23.68 -3.83 17.84
CA PHE A 63 -23.06 -3.26 16.64
C PHE A 63 -23.97 -3.34 15.41
N VAL A 64 -24.68 -4.46 15.22
CA VAL A 64 -25.71 -4.57 14.17
C VAL A 64 -26.83 -3.54 14.40
N GLY A 65 -27.37 -3.49 15.62
CA GLY A 65 -28.42 -2.54 15.99
C GLY A 65 -28.02 -1.10 15.71
N CYS A 66 -26.82 -0.68 16.13
CA CYS A 66 -26.35 0.67 15.89
C CYS A 66 -26.05 0.95 14.40
N ALA A 67 -25.61 -0.06 13.62
CA ALA A 67 -25.41 0.08 12.19
C ALA A 67 -26.71 0.40 11.41
N TYR A 68 -27.86 -0.13 11.88
CA TYR A 68 -29.16 0.09 11.25
C TYR A 68 -29.96 1.25 11.87
N LEU A 69 -29.92 1.43 13.20
CA LEU A 69 -30.76 2.40 13.92
C LEU A 69 -30.13 3.80 14.06
N ALA A 70 -28.79 3.89 14.11
CA ALA A 70 -28.11 5.15 14.37
C ALA A 70 -26.75 5.27 13.66
N PRO A 71 -26.70 5.23 12.30
CA PRO A 71 -25.45 5.38 11.56
C PRO A 71 -24.74 6.72 11.84
N ALA A 72 -25.48 7.76 12.22
CA ALA A 72 -24.93 9.08 12.57
C ALA A 72 -24.04 9.04 13.84
N ALA A 73 -24.30 8.16 14.80
CA ALA A 73 -23.47 8.01 16.00
C ALA A 73 -22.16 7.26 15.70
N LEU A 74 -22.15 6.39 14.69
CA LEU A 74 -20.95 5.66 14.24
C LEU A 74 -20.03 6.52 13.37
N ARG A 75 -20.52 7.63 12.82
CA ARG A 75 -19.76 8.52 11.94
C ARG A 75 -18.46 9.07 12.56
N PRO A 76 -18.44 9.67 13.77
CA PRO A 76 -17.18 10.13 14.37
C PRO A 76 -16.22 8.98 14.68
N LEU A 77 -16.73 7.83 15.11
CA LEU A 77 -15.91 6.66 15.42
C LEU A 77 -15.26 6.08 14.16
N ASN A 78 -16.02 5.96 13.06
CA ASN A 78 -15.51 5.50 11.77
C ASN A 78 -14.41 6.43 11.21
N LEU A 79 -14.57 7.75 11.37
CA LEU A 79 -13.54 8.72 10.98
C LEU A 79 -12.26 8.60 11.82
N VAL A 80 -12.39 8.42 13.15
CA VAL A 80 -11.23 8.19 14.02
C VAL A 80 -10.54 6.88 13.68
N TRP A 81 -11.30 5.81 13.44
CA TRP A 81 -10.77 4.52 13.02
C TRP A 81 -10.03 4.60 11.69
N LEU A 82 -10.55 5.35 10.72
CA LEU A 82 -9.88 5.60 9.46
C LEU A 82 -8.54 6.31 9.67
N LYS A 83 -8.52 7.39 10.45
CA LYS A 83 -7.28 8.13 10.76
C LYS A 83 -6.27 7.24 11.46
N PHE A 84 -6.72 6.40 12.38
CA PHE A 84 -5.88 5.41 13.04
C PHE A 84 -5.30 4.41 12.03
N GLY A 85 -6.13 3.88 11.12
CA GLY A 85 -5.68 2.99 10.04
C GLY A 85 -4.64 3.64 9.12
N LEU A 86 -4.82 4.91 8.76
CA LEU A 86 -3.87 5.68 7.96
C LEU A 86 -2.54 5.91 8.70
N LEU A 87 -2.60 6.22 9.99
CA LEU A 87 -1.42 6.38 10.83
C LEU A 87 -0.65 5.05 10.95
N LEU A 88 -1.38 3.96 11.19
CA LEU A 88 -0.80 2.62 11.24
C LEU A 88 -0.16 2.26 9.90
N HIS A 89 -0.84 2.52 8.77
CA HIS A 89 -0.31 2.28 7.44
C HIS A 89 0.99 3.05 7.19
N LYS A 90 1.07 4.31 7.63
CA LYS A 90 2.30 5.13 7.54
C LYS A 90 3.49 4.50 8.26
N VAL A 91 3.26 3.72 9.33
CA VAL A 91 4.32 3.02 10.07
C VAL A 91 4.59 1.64 9.49
N VAL A 92 3.53 0.88 9.19
CA VAL A 92 3.61 -0.49 8.66
C VAL A 92 4.24 -0.51 7.26
N ASN A 93 3.94 0.45 6.39
CA ASN A 93 4.46 0.48 5.03
C ASN A 93 6.01 0.56 5.00
N PRO A 94 6.68 1.51 5.67
CA PRO A 94 8.15 1.50 5.80
C PRO A 94 8.71 0.24 6.44
N ILE A 95 8.03 -0.34 7.44
CA ILE A 95 8.48 -1.59 8.08
C ILE A 95 8.47 -2.75 7.08
N ILE A 96 7.38 -2.93 6.34
CA ILE A 96 7.27 -3.98 5.31
C ILE A 96 8.31 -3.74 4.22
N MET A 97 8.48 -2.51 3.75
CA MET A 97 9.49 -2.17 2.73
C MET A 97 10.91 -2.46 3.23
N GLY A 98 11.22 -2.12 4.48
CA GLY A 98 12.49 -2.45 5.12
C GLY A 98 12.69 -3.96 5.25
N LEU A 99 11.66 -4.69 5.68
CA LEU A 99 11.71 -6.14 5.79
C LEU A 99 11.96 -6.81 4.43
N LEU A 100 11.24 -6.39 3.39
CA LEU A 100 11.47 -6.86 2.02
C LEU A 100 12.91 -6.59 1.56
N PHE A 101 13.45 -5.42 1.89
CA PHE A 101 14.84 -5.10 1.60
C PHE A 101 15.82 -6.05 2.27
N PHE A 102 15.68 -6.33 3.56
CA PHE A 102 16.63 -7.18 4.28
C PHE A 102 16.42 -8.68 4.03
N VAL A 103 15.19 -9.13 3.81
CA VAL A 103 14.84 -10.55 3.67
C VAL A 103 14.89 -11.02 2.22
N VAL A 104 14.57 -10.16 1.26
CA VAL A 104 14.51 -10.54 -0.16
C VAL A 104 15.68 -9.93 -0.92
N PHE A 105 15.77 -8.60 -0.96
CA PHE A 105 16.74 -7.92 -1.83
C PHE A 105 18.19 -8.10 -1.37
N THR A 106 18.45 -8.01 -0.07
CA THR A 106 19.80 -8.14 0.50
C THR A 106 20.41 -9.53 0.26
N PRO A 107 19.75 -10.66 0.60
CA PRO A 107 20.30 -11.98 0.32
C PRO A 107 20.35 -12.26 -1.18
N MET A 108 19.39 -11.78 -1.97
CA MET A 108 19.46 -11.91 -3.44
C MET A 108 20.71 -11.24 -4.00
N GLY A 109 20.99 -9.99 -3.58
CA GLY A 109 22.22 -9.28 -3.95
C GLY A 109 23.48 -9.97 -3.45
N TYR A 110 23.44 -10.56 -2.24
CA TYR A 110 24.55 -11.35 -1.71
C TYR A 110 24.86 -12.59 -2.57
N VAL A 111 23.82 -13.35 -2.95
CA VAL A 111 23.94 -14.52 -3.83
C VAL A 111 24.48 -14.12 -5.20
N MET A 112 23.98 -13.03 -5.79
CA MET A 112 24.46 -12.53 -7.09
C MET A 112 25.92 -12.11 -7.04
N ARG A 113 26.34 -11.45 -5.94
CA ARG A 113 27.74 -11.05 -5.73
C ARG A 113 28.66 -12.27 -5.56
N ARG A 114 28.20 -13.31 -4.86
CA ARG A 114 28.91 -14.60 -4.77
C ARG A 114 28.98 -15.32 -6.10
N ALA A 115 27.94 -15.21 -6.94
CA ALA A 115 27.92 -15.75 -8.30
C ALA A 115 28.78 -14.95 -9.30
N GLY A 116 29.51 -13.93 -8.84
CA GLY A 116 30.43 -13.14 -9.67
C GLY A 116 29.75 -12.17 -10.63
N LYS A 117 28.42 -12.00 -10.54
CA LYS A 117 27.67 -11.09 -11.42
C LYS A 117 27.77 -9.66 -10.87
N ASP A 118 28.55 -8.83 -11.55
CA ASP A 118 28.66 -7.39 -11.28
C ASP A 118 27.87 -6.61 -12.35
N PHE A 119 26.55 -6.47 -12.14
CA PHE A 119 25.68 -5.74 -13.07
C PHE A 119 25.92 -4.24 -13.10
N LEU A 120 26.49 -3.68 -12.02
CA LEU A 120 26.69 -2.25 -11.86
C LEU A 120 28.14 -1.83 -12.14
N GLY A 121 29.05 -2.77 -12.40
CA GLY A 121 30.46 -2.50 -12.64
C GLY A 121 31.14 -1.81 -11.45
N LEU A 122 30.74 -2.16 -10.21
CA LEU A 122 31.20 -1.47 -9.00
C LEU A 122 32.68 -1.72 -8.69
N LYS A 123 33.29 -2.76 -9.27
CA LYS A 123 34.72 -3.03 -9.10
C LYS A 123 35.55 -1.93 -9.76
N ARG A 124 36.20 -1.12 -8.94
CA ARG A 124 37.13 -0.07 -9.38
C ARG A 124 38.39 -0.73 -9.94
N SER A 125 38.72 -0.46 -11.19
CA SER A 125 39.96 -0.89 -11.83
C SER A 125 40.95 0.29 -11.84
N PRO A 126 42.01 0.28 -11.02
CA PRO A 126 43.00 1.35 -10.99
C PRO A 126 43.78 1.49 -12.30
N GLU A 127 43.84 0.42 -13.09
CA GLU A 127 44.56 0.34 -14.36
C GLU A 127 43.69 0.73 -15.57
N ALA A 128 42.38 0.92 -15.37
CA ALA A 128 41.47 1.25 -16.46
C ALA A 128 41.64 2.72 -16.91
N THR A 129 41.98 2.91 -18.19
CA THR A 129 42.08 4.24 -18.82
C THR A 129 40.72 4.96 -18.90
N SER A 130 39.61 4.23 -18.90
CA SER A 130 38.26 4.79 -18.97
C SER A 130 37.20 3.77 -18.52
N TYR A 131 36.21 4.23 -17.75
CA TYR A 131 35.04 3.43 -17.35
C TYR A 131 33.88 3.51 -18.35
N TRP A 132 34.04 4.27 -19.44
CA TRP A 132 33.01 4.38 -20.48
C TRP A 132 32.82 3.03 -21.18
N VAL A 133 31.60 2.49 -21.09
CA VAL A 133 31.20 1.30 -21.85
C VAL A 133 31.15 1.70 -23.33
N ARG A 134 32.13 1.24 -24.11
CA ARG A 134 32.16 1.50 -25.55
C ARG A 134 31.00 0.77 -26.23
N ARG A 135 30.21 1.51 -27.01
CA ARG A 135 29.21 0.90 -27.90
C ARG A 135 29.91 0.24 -29.08
N ASP A 136 29.43 -0.93 -29.45
CA ASP A 136 29.84 -1.60 -30.67
C ASP A 136 29.31 -0.82 -31.88
N PRO A 137 30.16 -0.32 -32.79
CA PRO A 137 29.73 0.43 -33.97
C PRO A 137 28.98 -0.44 -35.00
N THR A 138 29.00 -1.77 -34.85
CA THR A 138 28.26 -2.70 -35.73
C THR A 138 26.80 -2.89 -35.30
N LEU A 139 26.42 -2.44 -34.09
CA LEU A 139 25.03 -2.48 -33.63
C LEU A 139 24.21 -1.36 -34.29
N PRO A 140 23.05 -1.67 -34.89
CA PRO A 140 22.19 -0.65 -35.49
C PRO A 140 21.72 0.34 -34.42
N LEU A 141 21.65 1.63 -34.79
CA LEU A 141 21.14 2.69 -33.93
C LEU A 141 19.70 2.35 -33.50
N GLY A 142 19.50 2.06 -32.22
CA GLY A 142 18.18 1.77 -31.67
C GLY A 142 17.21 2.93 -31.89
N SER A 143 15.98 2.62 -32.28
CA SER A 143 14.96 3.63 -32.53
C SER A 143 14.61 4.40 -31.25
N MET A 144 14.78 5.73 -31.28
CA MET A 144 14.41 6.63 -30.17
C MET A 144 12.91 6.94 -30.10
N LYS A 145 12.06 6.17 -30.79
CA LYS A 145 10.60 6.37 -30.85
C LYS A 145 9.86 6.17 -29.52
N LYS A 146 10.54 5.62 -28.50
CA LYS A 146 10.00 5.36 -27.15
C LYS A 146 11.02 5.74 -26.07
N GLN A 147 11.64 6.91 -26.23
CA GLN A 147 12.61 7.42 -25.25
C GLN A 147 11.93 8.12 -24.05
N PHE A 148 10.62 8.34 -24.15
CA PHE A 148 9.73 8.88 -23.12
C PHE A 148 8.54 7.94 -22.99
#